data_AF-A0A2U3KXY8-F1
#
_entry.id   AF-A0A2U3KXY8-F1
#
_cell.length_a   1.000
_cell.length_b   1.000
_cell.length_c   1.000
_cell.angle_alpha   90.00
_cell.angle_beta   90.00
_cell.angle_gamma   90.00
#
_symmetry.space_group_name_H-M   'P 1'
#
loop_
_entity.id
_entity.type
_entity.pdbx_description
1 polymer ?
#
loop_
_entity_poly.entity_id
_entity_poly.type
_entity_poly.pdbx_seq_one_letter_code
_entity_poly.pdbx_strand_id
1 'polypeptide(L)'
;MDEQELVLFQEVQDSARRCKPSCGCEPRPHGGRGFIEDSLFIVKNHRIIWAVILFDGAVAYKEVSPEWLEVFSEIVVDSPSIFVEFDRCHRIVEYVTHQDKRLPN
;
A
#
# COMPACT_ATOMS: atom_id res chain seq x y z
N MET A 1 12.44 -1.30 13.35
CA MET A 1 12.54 -0.34 12.26
C MET A 1 13.85 0.39 12.45
N ASP A 2 14.73 0.35 11.46
CA ASP A 2 15.94 1.18 11.50
C ASP A 2 15.61 2.64 11.16
N GLU A 3 16.60 3.53 11.25
CA GLU A 3 16.41 4.97 11.03
C GLU A 3 15.96 5.28 9.59
N GLN A 4 16.46 4.53 8.61
CA GLN A 4 16.11 4.75 7.20
C GLN A 4 14.67 4.31 6.91
N GLU A 5 14.26 3.17 7.48
CA GLU A 5 12.88 2.68 7.41
C GLU A 5 11.90 3.64 8.10
N LEU A 6 12.30 4.27 9.20
CA LEU A 6 11.47 5.22 9.92
C LEU A 6 11.26 6.52 9.13
N VAL A 7 12.32 7.04 8.50
CA VAL A 7 12.22 8.19 7.58
C VAL A 7 11.30 7.88 6.41
N LEU A 8 11.49 6.71 5.77
CA LEU A 8 10.65 6.30 4.64
C LEU A 8 9.18 6.18 5.03
N PHE A 9 8.89 5.56 6.18
CA PHE A 9 7.53 5.43 6.67
C PHE A 9 6.89 6.78 6.95
N GLN A 10 7.61 7.71 7.58
CA GLN A 10 7.13 9.06 7.82
C GLN A 10 6.79 9.80 6.52
N GLU A 11 7.62 9.65 5.49
CA GLU A 11 7.38 10.25 4.17
C GLU A 11 6.14 9.69 3.47
N VAL A 12 5.93 8.38 3.60
CA VAL A 12 4.72 7.72 3.10
C VAL A 12 3.50 8.21 3.86
N GLN A 13 3.55 8.30 5.19
CA GLN A 13 2.46 8.83 6.00
C GLN A 13 2.13 10.29 5.66
N ASP A 14 3.14 11.13 5.47
CA ASP A 14 2.96 12.54 5.12
C ASP A 14 2.32 12.69 3.74
N SER A 15 2.74 11.86 2.76
CA SER A 15 2.11 11.80 1.44
C SER A 15 0.66 11.34 1.54
N ALA A 16 0.39 10.28 2.29
CA ALA A 16 -0.96 9.77 2.52
C ALA A 16 -1.87 10.81 3.18
N ARG A 17 -1.38 11.55 4.19
CA ARG A 17 -2.13 12.61 4.87
C ARG A 17 -2.42 13.81 3.98
N ARG A 18 -1.54 14.13 3.02
CA ARG A 18 -1.81 15.20 2.04
C ARG A 18 -2.95 14.82 1.10
N CYS A 19 -3.00 13.56 0.67
CA CYS A 19 -4.06 13.05 -0.20
C CYS A 19 -5.37 12.81 0.58
N LYS A 20 -5.26 12.30 1.81
CA LYS A 20 -6.37 11.93 2.68
C LYS A 20 -6.13 12.42 4.11
N PRO A 21 -6.51 13.67 4.43
CA PRO A 21 -6.26 14.27 5.75
C PRO A 21 -6.90 13.54 6.92
N SER A 22 -7.95 12.76 6.66
CA SER A 22 -8.63 11.93 7.67
C SER A 22 -7.94 10.59 7.95
N CYS A 23 -6.83 10.27 7.27
CA CYS A 23 -6.06 9.07 7.53
C CYS A 23 -5.51 9.08 8.97
N GLY A 24 -5.98 8.14 9.79
CA GLY A 24 -5.45 7.91 11.15
C GLY A 24 -3.95 7.63 11.10
N CYS A 25 -3.49 6.92 10.06
CA CYS A 25 -2.09 6.71 9.74
C CYS A 25 -1.29 6.28 10.99
N GLU A 26 -1.91 5.48 11.87
CA GLU A 26 -1.33 5.14 13.16
C GLU A 26 -0.27 4.05 13.00
N PRO A 27 0.86 4.13 13.73
CA PRO A 27 1.84 3.06 13.76
C PRO A 27 1.23 1.75 14.29
N ARG A 28 1.55 0.63 13.63
CA ARG A 28 1.13 -0.72 13.97
C ARG A 28 2.38 -1.53 14.36
N PRO A 29 2.77 -1.55 15.65
CA PRO A 29 4.04 -2.12 16.09
C PRO A 29 4.17 -3.65 15.87
N HIS A 30 3.06 -4.32 15.58
CA HIS A 30 3.00 -5.76 15.28
C HIS A 30 2.73 -6.05 13.80
N GLY A 31 2.71 -5.03 12.95
CA GLY A 31 2.18 -5.14 11.60
C GLY A 31 0.66 -5.23 11.60
N GLY A 32 0.10 -5.69 10.50
CA GLY A 32 -1.34 -5.77 10.33
C GLY A 32 -1.76 -6.33 8.98
N ARG A 33 -3.07 -6.39 8.80
CA ARG A 33 -3.68 -6.88 7.56
C ARG A 33 -5.07 -6.27 7.39
N GLY A 34 -5.51 -6.18 6.15
CA GLY A 34 -6.85 -5.70 5.85
C GLY A 34 -7.05 -5.34 4.39
N PHE A 35 -8.23 -4.82 4.09
CA PHE A 35 -8.58 -4.38 2.76
C PHE A 35 -8.12 -2.96 2.51
N ILE A 36 -7.57 -2.74 1.32
CA ILE A 36 -7.21 -1.43 0.81
C ILE A 36 -8.49 -0.63 0.57
N GLU A 37 -8.56 0.56 1.15
CA GLU A 37 -9.54 1.58 0.84
C GLU A 37 -9.03 2.51 -0.27
N ASP A 38 -7.74 2.84 -0.26
CA ASP A 38 -7.12 3.77 -1.21
C ASP A 38 -5.67 3.40 -1.52
N SER A 39 -5.17 3.75 -2.71
CA SER A 39 -3.82 3.47 -3.19
C SER A 39 -3.16 4.70 -3.80
N LEU A 40 -1.88 4.89 -3.49
CA LEU A 40 -1.07 6.01 -3.96
C LEU A 40 0.26 5.48 -4.50
N PHE A 41 0.73 6.09 -5.59
CA PHE A 41 2.09 5.87 -6.09
C PHE A 41 2.95 7.10 -5.79
N ILE A 42 4.02 6.90 -5.03
CA ILE A 42 4.95 7.94 -4.61
C ILE A 42 6.28 7.67 -5.31
N VAL A 43 6.75 8.62 -6.12
CA VAL A 43 8.06 8.53 -6.79
C VAL A 43 9.05 9.43 -6.06
N LYS A 44 10.14 8.86 -5.54
CA LYS A 44 11.18 9.62 -4.83
C LYS A 44 12.53 8.93 -4.90
N ASN A 45 13.61 9.70 -5.10
CA ASN A 45 15.00 9.20 -5.14
C ASN A 45 15.17 7.97 -6.06
N HIS A 46 14.53 7.97 -7.24
CA HIS A 46 14.51 6.86 -8.21
C HIS A 46 13.82 5.58 -7.73
N ARG A 47 13.11 5.62 -6.60
CA ARG A 47 12.27 4.53 -6.09
C ARG A 47 10.81 4.86 -6.34
N ILE A 48 10.02 3.82 -6.60
CA ILE A 48 8.57 3.94 -6.71
C ILE A 48 7.95 3.17 -5.55
N ILE A 49 7.08 3.83 -4.81
CA ILE A 49 6.46 3.30 -3.61
C ILE A 49 4.96 3.22 -3.87
N TRP A 50 4.43 2.01 -3.85
CA TRP A 50 3.00 1.78 -3.74
C TRP A 50 2.62 1.87 -2.27
N ALA A 51 1.94 2.95 -1.90
CA ALA A 51 1.40 3.16 -0.57
C ALA A 51 -0.10 2.87 -0.58
N VAL A 52 -0.59 2.24 0.48
CA VAL A 52 -1.99 1.83 0.61
C VAL A 52 -2.54 2.32 1.95
N ILE A 53 -3.79 2.78 1.93
CA ILE A 53 -4.55 3.14 3.12
C ILE A 53 -5.62 2.08 3.27
N LEU A 54 -5.66 1.42 4.42
CA LEU A 54 -6.68 0.42 4.76
C LEU A 54 -7.93 1.12 5.30
N PHE A 55 -9.07 0.44 5.25
CA PHE A 55 -10.35 0.94 5.78
C PHE A 55 -10.34 1.28 7.28
N ASP A 56 -9.41 0.70 8.05
CA ASP A 56 -9.22 1.01 9.46
C ASP A 56 -8.26 2.21 9.69
N GLY A 57 -7.81 2.86 8.61
CA GLY A 57 -6.90 3.99 8.63
C GLY A 57 -5.42 3.63 8.73
N ALA A 58 -5.06 2.34 8.77
CA ALA A 58 -3.67 1.92 8.74
C ALA A 58 -3.03 2.19 7.36
N VAL A 59 -1.74 2.49 7.36
CA VAL A 59 -0.97 2.68 6.12
C VAL A 59 0.00 1.53 5.96
N ALA A 60 0.15 1.00 4.75
CA ALA A 60 1.22 0.08 4.42
C ALA A 60 1.85 0.50 3.09
N TYR A 61 3.05 -0.01 2.80
CA TYR A 61 3.73 0.33 1.56
C TYR A 61 4.58 -0.80 1.00
N LYS A 62 4.80 -0.77 -0.30
CA LYS A 62 5.73 -1.64 -1.01
C LYS A 62 6.56 -0.81 -1.97
N GLU A 63 7.86 -1.02 -1.97
CA GLU A 63 8.67 -0.56 -3.10
C GLU A 63 8.40 -1.45 -4.31
N VAL A 64 8.10 -0.82 -5.45
CA VAL A 64 7.74 -1.47 -6.70
C VAL A 64 8.67 -0.98 -7.81
N SER A 65 8.92 -1.83 -8.79
CA SER A 65 9.70 -1.44 -9.98
C SER A 65 8.77 -0.84 -11.05
N PRO A 66 9.32 -0.14 -12.04
CA PRO A 66 8.56 0.29 -13.21
C PRO A 66 7.85 -0.88 -13.91
N GLU A 67 8.51 -2.02 -14.04
CA GLU A 67 7.93 -3.23 -14.66
C GLU A 67 6.77 -3.78 -13.81
N TRP A 68 6.87 -3.69 -12.48
CA TRP A 68 5.75 -4.07 -11.61
C TRP A 68 4.54 -3.17 -11.85
N LEU A 69 4.74 -1.86 -12.04
CA LEU A 69 3.65 -0.95 -12.38
C LEU A 69 3.03 -1.30 -13.72
N GLU A 70 3.83 -1.54 -14.76
CA GLU A 70 3.30 -1.90 -16.08
C GLU A 70 2.43 -3.16 -16.03
N VAL A 71 2.81 -4.14 -15.22
CA VAL A 71 2.10 -5.44 -15.16
C VAL A 71 0.91 -5.41 -14.18
N PHE A 72 1.04 -4.74 -13.04
CA PHE A 72 0.08 -4.86 -11.94
C PHE A 72 -0.70 -3.58 -11.65
N SER A 73 -0.36 -2.43 -12.22
CA SER A 73 -1.09 -1.18 -11.94
C SER A 73 -2.57 -1.29 -12.35
N GLU A 74 -2.87 -1.85 -13.52
CA GLU A 74 -4.25 -2.08 -13.96
C GLU A 74 -5.00 -2.98 -12.97
N ILE A 75 -4.39 -4.09 -12.55
CA ILE A 75 -5.00 -5.01 -11.58
C ILE A 75 -5.24 -4.31 -10.23
N VAL A 76 -4.31 -3.47 -9.79
CA VAL A 76 -4.43 -2.76 -8.51
C VAL A 76 -5.48 -1.66 -8.56
N VAL A 77 -5.61 -1.00 -9.71
CA VAL A 77 -6.58 0.09 -9.91
C VAL A 77 -7.98 -0.45 -10.16
N ASP A 78 -8.11 -1.54 -10.93
CA ASP A 78 -9.41 -2.09 -11.35
C ASP A 78 -9.96 -3.16 -10.41
N SER A 79 -9.13 -3.70 -9.50
CA SER A 79 -9.59 -4.72 -8.56
C SER A 79 -10.61 -4.11 -7.58
N PRO A 80 -11.82 -4.69 -7.45
CA PRO A 80 -12.85 -4.17 -6.56
C PRO A 80 -12.46 -4.28 -5.08
N SER A 81 -11.48 -5.15 -4.77
CA SER A 81 -10.97 -5.31 -3.42
C SER A 81 -9.59 -5.94 -3.45
N ILE A 82 -8.66 -5.40 -2.66
CA ILE A 82 -7.32 -5.94 -2.49
C ILE A 82 -7.08 -6.11 -1.00
N PHE A 83 -6.67 -7.31 -0.60
CA PHE A 83 -6.28 -7.60 0.77
C PHE A 83 -4.76 -7.58 0.86
N VAL A 84 -4.23 -6.97 1.92
CA VAL A 84 -2.78 -6.90 2.18
C VAL A 84 -2.44 -7.40 3.58
N GLU A 85 -1.24 -7.95 3.72
CA GLU A 85 -0.57 -8.18 4.99
C GLU A 85 0.76 -7.43 5.00
N PHE A 86 1.08 -6.79 6.12
CA PHE A 86 2.28 -5.98 6.28
C PHE A 86 2.98 -6.21 7.62
N ASP A 87 4.29 -6.06 7.61
CA ASP A 87 5.14 -6.27 8.78
C ASP A 87 5.10 -5.08 9.77
N ARG A 88 5.83 -5.20 10.88
CA ARG A 88 5.99 -4.13 11.89
C ARG A 88 6.61 -2.82 11.37
N CYS A 89 7.22 -2.85 10.20
CA CYS A 89 7.76 -1.67 9.52
C CYS A 89 6.80 -1.14 8.45
N HIS A 90 5.54 -1.62 8.46
CA HIS A 90 4.48 -1.28 7.51
C HIS A 90 4.79 -1.68 6.06
N ARG A 91 5.74 -2.60 5.85
CA ARG A 91 6.05 -3.11 4.51
C ARG A 91 5.08 -4.22 4.15
N ILE A 92 4.44 -4.10 3.00
CA ILE A 92 3.55 -5.13 2.45
C ILE A 92 4.39 -6.36 2.12
N VAL A 93 4.14 -7.43 2.87
CA VAL A 93 4.79 -8.74 2.68
C VAL A 93 3.99 -9.60 1.72
N GLU A 94 2.66 -9.51 1.77
CA GLU A 94 1.75 -10.25 0.91
C GLU A 94 0.56 -9.39 0.50
N TYR A 95 0.04 -9.61 -0.70
CA TYR A 95 -1.22 -9.04 -1.14
C TYR A 95 -1.94 -9.98 -2.10
N VAL A 96 -3.27 -9.93 -2.08
CA VAL A 96 -4.12 -10.68 -2.99
C VAL A 96 -5.26 -9.80 -3.48
N THR A 97 -5.47 -9.81 -4.79
CA THR A 97 -6.59 -9.13 -5.45
C THR A 97 -7.77 -10.08 -5.53
N HIS A 98 -8.97 -9.59 -5.27
CA HIS A 98 -10.17 -10.38 -5.52
C HIS A 98 -10.33 -10.60 -7.03
N GLN A 99 -10.22 -11.85 -7.48
CA GLN A 99 -10.34 -12.20 -8.90
C GLN A 99 -11.75 -12.70 -9.19
N ASP A 100 -12.51 -11.89 -9.91
CA ASP A 100 -13.86 -12.22 -10.37
C ASP A 100 -13.76 -13.28 -11.49
N LYS A 101 -13.60 -14.56 -11.14
CA LYS A 101 -13.61 -15.66 -12.11
C LYS A 101 -15.02 -15.82 -12.67
N ARG A 102 -15.36 -15.06 -13.71
CA ARG A 102 -16.57 -15.30 -14.50
C ARG A 102 -16.36 -16.50 -15.41
N LEU A 103 -17.22 -17.50 -15.31
CA LEU A 103 -17.25 -18.59 -16.28
C LEU A 103 -17.60 -18.01 -17.65
N PRO A 104 -16.97 -18.44 -18.75
CA PRO A 104 -17.45 -18.10 -20.09
C PRO A 104 -18.86 -18.67 -20.26
N ASN A 105 -19.77 -17.83 -20.75
CA ASN A 105 -21.14 -18.24 -21.13
C ASN A 105 -21.12 -19.28 -22.24
#